data_AF-A0A1I2EM80-F1
#
_entry.id   AF-A0A1I2EM80-F1
#
_cell.length_a   1.000
_cell.length_b   1.000
_cell.length_c   1.000
_cell.angle_alpha   90.00
_cell.angle_beta   90.00
_cell.angle_gamma   90.00
#
_symmetry.space_group_name_H-M   'P 1'
#
loop_
_entity.id
_entity.type
_entity.pdbx_description
1 polymer ?
#
loop_
_entity_poly.entity_id
_entity_poly.type
_entity_poly.pdbx_seq_one_letter_code
_entity_poly.pdbx_strand_id
1 'polypeptide(L)'
;MAERRVSERRRTDPRSALPRLSLAGAICGFVLATALAVLIALTALFSARWDRVLDSALDSAVRLRSEAAAETLARHLHADWLDLEQLARDIPAMPEEAAQGLMEGMQGNGQRLTWIGYADTDGTVLSAADQMLEGESVAERPWFRNGMRGGFAGDVHESLLLTRRTDAGTPDEPLRLLDLSRPVRDAQNDVIGVVAMHIDFGWAERALSETARTLGIDAYLISPNGKVIVSSDGGRPSAAELEILRSAPSGALTAGRETWPDGQDYFATMVPSVGYGDLPSFGWRMVGRLPADSFRAGLSDLRGTLTLGATGLVAILALFTTIFVLIFVRPIGALGSLSDRIADGEFVYPPEFGGTREAARISGALARLQDRRVRDRRE
;
A
#
# COMPACT_ATOMS: atom_id res chain seq x y z
N MET A 1 100.59 13.47 -3.38
CA MET A 1 99.96 12.66 -4.46
C MET A 1 100.10 11.20 -4.07
N ALA A 2 99.08 10.36 -3.90
CA ALA A 2 97.66 10.48 -4.11
C ALA A 2 96.93 9.53 -3.13
N GLU A 3 95.86 10.01 -2.51
CA GLU A 3 94.86 9.23 -1.78
C GLU A 3 94.25 8.15 -2.70
N ARG A 4 94.17 6.90 -2.25
CA ARG A 4 93.16 5.95 -2.74
C ARG A 4 92.15 5.71 -1.63
N ARG A 5 91.12 6.58 -1.61
CA ARG A 5 89.87 6.33 -0.89
C ARG A 5 89.18 5.14 -1.57
N VAL A 6 89.18 3.99 -0.91
CA VAL A 6 88.25 2.91 -1.25
C VAL A 6 86.88 3.37 -0.76
N SER A 7 85.99 3.66 -1.71
CA SER A 7 84.61 4.00 -1.41
C SER A 7 83.88 2.77 -0.87
N GLU A 8 83.67 2.72 0.44
CA GLU A 8 82.66 1.85 1.03
C GLU A 8 81.30 2.24 0.46
N ARG A 9 80.82 1.48 -0.52
CA ARG A 9 79.40 1.46 -0.86
C ARG A 9 78.66 0.98 0.39
N ARG A 10 78.10 1.91 1.17
CA ARG A 10 77.02 1.62 2.11
C ARG A 10 75.93 0.86 1.34
N ARG A 11 75.88 -0.47 1.50
CA ARG A 11 74.69 -1.25 1.17
C ARG A 11 73.61 -0.72 2.11
N THR A 12 72.73 0.12 1.60
CA THR A 12 71.45 0.42 2.25
C THR A 12 70.76 -0.91 2.51
N ASP A 13 70.55 -1.22 3.77
CA ASP A 13 69.87 -2.44 4.19
C ASP A 13 68.45 -2.45 3.59
N PRO A 14 68.12 -3.38 2.67
CA PRO A 14 66.81 -3.41 2.01
C PRO A 14 65.63 -3.60 2.99
N ARG A 15 65.91 -3.89 4.26
CA ARG A 15 64.94 -4.09 5.34
C ARG A 15 64.16 -2.83 5.75
N SER A 16 64.64 -1.62 5.44
CA SER A 16 63.95 -0.38 5.87
C SER A 16 62.68 -0.05 5.08
N ALA A 17 62.31 -0.86 4.07
CA ALA A 17 61.17 -0.62 3.17
C ALA A 17 60.08 -1.69 3.24
N LEU A 18 60.12 -2.61 4.22
CA LEU A 18 59.13 -3.68 4.31
C LEU A 18 57.80 -3.17 4.92
N PRO A 19 56.64 -3.47 4.29
CA PRO A 19 55.34 -3.06 4.80
C PRO A 19 55.02 -3.75 6.13
N ARG A 20 54.48 -2.98 7.10
CA ARG A 20 54.15 -3.46 8.47
C ARG A 20 52.93 -4.39 8.54
N LEU A 21 52.14 -4.45 7.47
CA LEU A 21 50.95 -5.31 7.38
C LEU A 21 51.34 -6.71 6.91
N SER A 22 51.07 -7.72 7.72
CA SER A 22 51.21 -9.12 7.30
C SER A 22 50.16 -9.45 6.23
N LEU A 23 50.52 -10.31 5.27
CA LEU A 23 49.60 -10.79 4.24
C LEU A 23 48.32 -11.40 4.85
N ALA A 24 48.43 -12.06 6.00
CA ALA A 24 47.31 -12.58 6.78
C ALA A 24 46.36 -11.47 7.26
N GLY A 25 46.91 -10.39 7.82
CA GLY A 25 46.13 -9.24 8.27
C GLY A 25 45.44 -8.51 7.11
N ALA A 26 46.14 -8.38 5.98
CA ALA A 26 45.59 -7.76 4.77
C ALA A 26 44.43 -8.59 4.18
N ILE A 27 44.56 -9.92 4.12
CA ILE A 27 43.51 -10.81 3.61
C ILE A 27 42.29 -10.82 4.56
N CYS A 28 42.51 -10.96 5.87
CA CYS A 28 41.41 -10.89 6.84
C CYS A 28 40.68 -9.54 6.76
N GLY A 29 41.43 -8.43 6.75
CA GLY A 29 40.85 -7.09 6.63
C GLY A 29 40.06 -6.90 5.34
N PHE A 30 40.58 -7.39 4.21
CA PHE A 30 39.91 -7.30 2.91
C PHE A 30 38.62 -8.13 2.86
N VAL A 31 38.62 -9.37 3.34
CA VAL A 31 37.40 -10.20 3.35
C VAL A 31 36.36 -9.65 4.32
N LEU A 32 36.77 -9.17 5.49
CA LEU A 32 35.85 -8.62 6.48
C LEU A 32 35.24 -7.29 5.98
N ALA A 33 36.03 -6.45 5.33
CA ALA A 33 35.54 -5.22 4.69
C ALA A 33 34.59 -5.51 3.52
N THR A 34 34.90 -6.48 2.66
CA THR A 34 34.02 -6.87 1.54
C THR A 34 32.74 -7.54 2.03
N ALA A 35 32.80 -8.41 3.04
CA ALA A 35 31.61 -9.01 3.66
C ALA A 35 30.71 -7.96 4.30
N LEU A 36 31.29 -6.98 5.02
CA LEU A 36 30.54 -5.88 5.60
C LEU A 36 29.93 -4.98 4.52
N ALA A 37 30.68 -4.67 3.46
CA ALA A 37 30.17 -3.89 2.34
C ALA A 37 29.00 -4.59 1.63
N VAL A 38 29.09 -5.92 1.42
CA VAL A 38 28.00 -6.72 0.85
C VAL A 38 26.79 -6.74 1.77
N LEU A 39 26.98 -6.91 3.09
CA LEU A 39 25.89 -6.89 4.06
C LEU A 39 25.15 -5.53 4.06
N ILE A 40 25.91 -4.43 4.05
CA ILE A 40 25.35 -3.08 3.99
C ILE A 40 24.62 -2.87 2.66
N ALA A 41 25.22 -3.26 1.54
CA ALA A 41 24.62 -3.12 0.21
C ALA A 41 23.32 -3.93 0.09
N LEU A 42 23.29 -5.18 0.55
CA LEU A 42 22.10 -6.01 0.57
C LEU A 42 21.01 -5.38 1.45
N THR A 43 21.35 -4.93 2.66
CA THR A 43 20.38 -4.29 3.57
C THR A 43 19.83 -2.97 3.01
N ALA A 44 20.66 -2.19 2.30
CA ALA A 44 20.26 -0.94 1.67
C ALA A 44 19.36 -1.16 0.44
N LEU A 45 19.75 -2.06 -0.47
CA LEU A 45 18.91 -2.45 -1.61
C LEU A 45 17.59 -3.04 -1.13
N PHE A 46 17.64 -3.74 0.00
CA PHE A 46 16.48 -4.32 0.64
C PHE A 46 15.55 -3.22 1.16
N SER A 47 15.96 -2.45 2.16
CA SER A 47 15.14 -1.33 2.67
C SER A 47 14.52 -0.46 1.55
N ALA A 48 15.30 -0.05 0.53
CA ALA A 48 14.82 0.81 -0.56
C ALA A 48 13.78 0.17 -1.50
N ARG A 49 13.68 -1.16 -1.53
CA ARG A 49 12.70 -1.89 -2.37
C ARG A 49 11.51 -2.39 -1.56
N TRP A 50 11.63 -2.45 -0.24
CA TRP A 50 10.62 -3.01 0.64
C TRP A 50 9.45 -2.06 0.81
N ASP A 51 9.72 -0.77 0.98
CA ASP A 51 8.67 0.25 1.08
C ASP A 51 7.83 0.30 -0.20
N ARG A 52 8.48 0.19 -1.37
CA ARG A 52 7.79 0.13 -2.68
C ARG A 52 6.91 -1.12 -2.85
N VAL A 53 7.39 -2.27 -2.38
CA VAL A 53 6.60 -3.51 -2.44
C VAL A 53 5.41 -3.44 -1.47
N LEU A 54 5.63 -2.92 -0.26
CA LEU A 54 4.59 -2.67 0.73
C LEU A 54 3.52 -1.71 0.21
N ASP A 55 3.93 -0.56 -0.32
CA ASP A 55 3.01 0.45 -0.85
C ASP A 55 2.24 -0.09 -2.07
N SER A 56 2.87 -0.88 -2.94
CA SER A 56 2.17 -1.53 -4.05
C SER A 56 1.16 -2.59 -3.59
N ALA A 57 1.49 -3.35 -2.54
CA ALA A 57 0.57 -4.32 -1.94
C ALA A 57 -0.59 -3.63 -1.21
N LEU A 58 -0.30 -2.53 -0.50
CA LEU A 58 -1.30 -1.67 0.12
C LEU A 58 -2.22 -1.05 -0.94
N ASP A 59 -1.68 -0.44 -1.99
CA ASP A 59 -2.49 0.12 -3.09
C ASP A 59 -3.40 -0.94 -3.69
N SER A 60 -2.86 -2.11 -4.05
CA SER A 60 -3.67 -3.20 -4.63
C SER A 60 -4.77 -3.66 -3.67
N ALA A 61 -4.45 -3.82 -2.39
CA ALA A 61 -5.41 -4.26 -1.37
C ALA A 61 -6.49 -3.21 -1.09
N VAL A 62 -6.10 -1.95 -0.85
CA VAL A 62 -7.03 -0.85 -0.59
C VAL A 62 -7.89 -0.59 -1.82
N ARG A 63 -7.31 -0.54 -3.01
CA ARG A 63 -8.03 -0.32 -4.28
C ARG A 63 -9.10 -1.37 -4.51
N LEU A 64 -8.73 -2.65 -4.48
CA LEU A 64 -9.69 -3.75 -4.71
C LEU A 64 -10.84 -3.72 -3.69
N ARG A 65 -10.52 -3.48 -2.41
CA ARG A 65 -11.54 -3.42 -1.35
C ARG A 65 -12.42 -2.17 -1.47
N SER A 66 -11.85 -1.03 -1.86
CA SER A 66 -12.59 0.21 -2.08
C SER A 66 -13.51 0.10 -3.30
N GLU A 67 -13.03 -0.50 -4.38
CA GLU A 67 -13.82 -0.78 -5.58
C GLU A 67 -14.97 -1.75 -5.25
N ALA A 68 -14.69 -2.82 -4.50
CA ALA A 68 -15.72 -3.75 -4.06
C ALA A 68 -16.77 -3.08 -3.14
N ALA A 69 -16.36 -2.18 -2.25
CA ALA A 69 -17.27 -1.42 -1.40
C ALA A 69 -18.15 -0.46 -2.23
N ALA A 70 -17.55 0.29 -3.15
CA ALA A 70 -18.25 1.19 -4.07
C ALA A 70 -19.26 0.44 -4.93
N GLU A 71 -18.83 -0.68 -5.53
CA GLU A 71 -19.67 -1.50 -6.37
C GLU A 71 -20.81 -2.15 -5.58
N THR A 72 -20.56 -2.61 -4.35
CA THR A 72 -21.59 -3.17 -3.47
C THR A 72 -22.67 -2.14 -3.15
N LEU A 73 -22.28 -0.91 -2.80
CA LEU A 73 -23.23 0.18 -2.57
C LEU A 73 -24.01 0.51 -3.85
N ALA A 74 -23.32 0.61 -4.99
CA ALA A 74 -23.93 0.91 -6.27
C ALA A 74 -24.93 -0.17 -6.72
N ARG A 75 -24.62 -1.46 -6.48
CA ARG A 75 -25.54 -2.58 -6.77
C ARG A 75 -26.82 -2.51 -5.95
N HIS A 76 -26.74 -2.12 -4.67
CA HIS A 76 -27.94 -1.94 -3.85
C HIS A 76 -28.83 -0.81 -4.39
N LEU A 77 -28.24 0.32 -4.77
CA LEU A 77 -28.97 1.44 -5.39
C LEU A 77 -29.50 1.12 -6.79
N HIS A 78 -28.77 0.29 -7.54
CA HIS A 78 -29.22 -0.20 -8.83
C HIS A 78 -30.41 -1.16 -8.71
N ALA A 79 -30.51 -1.95 -7.63
CA ALA A 79 -31.73 -2.72 -7.36
C ALA A 79 -32.94 -1.80 -7.18
N ASP A 80 -32.79 -0.75 -6.36
CA ASP A 80 -33.85 0.27 -6.17
C ASP A 80 -34.22 0.97 -7.49
N TRP A 81 -33.24 1.20 -8.37
CA TRP A 81 -33.42 1.76 -9.70
C TRP A 81 -34.22 0.86 -10.65
N LEU A 82 -33.98 -0.46 -10.60
CA LEU A 82 -34.73 -1.45 -11.39
C LEU A 82 -36.16 -1.59 -10.87
N ASP A 83 -36.36 -1.57 -9.55
CA ASP A 83 -37.69 -1.59 -8.96
C ASP A 83 -38.49 -0.34 -9.36
N LEU A 84 -37.84 0.84 -9.38
CA LEU A 84 -38.45 2.07 -9.87
C LEU A 84 -38.78 2.01 -11.38
N GLU A 85 -37.94 1.32 -12.17
CA GLU A 85 -38.22 1.09 -13.59
C GLU A 85 -39.48 0.28 -13.81
N GLN A 86 -39.60 -0.81 -13.04
CA GLN A 86 -40.74 -1.70 -13.15
C GLN A 86 -42.02 -0.97 -12.76
N LEU A 87 -41.98 -0.22 -11.65
CA LEU A 87 -43.10 0.62 -11.23
C LEU A 87 -43.48 1.65 -12.30
N ALA A 88 -42.50 2.33 -12.92
CA ALA A 88 -42.76 3.31 -13.98
C ALA A 88 -43.45 2.71 -15.22
N ARG A 89 -43.17 1.44 -15.53
CA ARG A 89 -43.79 0.71 -16.66
C ARG A 89 -45.19 0.22 -16.34
N ASP A 90 -45.47 -0.06 -15.08
CA ASP A 90 -46.72 -0.67 -14.64
C ASP A 90 -47.82 0.38 -14.38
N ILE A 91 -47.46 1.58 -13.88
CA ILE A 91 -48.39 2.68 -13.56
C ILE A 91 -49.42 2.97 -14.67
N PRO A 92 -49.06 3.11 -15.96
CA PRO A 92 -50.02 3.47 -17.01
C PRO A 92 -51.18 2.49 -17.19
N ALA A 93 -50.98 1.22 -16.81
CA ALA A 93 -51.97 0.15 -16.94
C ALA A 93 -52.67 -0.19 -15.61
N MET A 94 -52.27 0.44 -14.50
CA MET A 94 -52.78 0.14 -13.17
C MET A 94 -53.80 1.19 -12.72
N PRO A 95 -54.90 0.77 -12.05
CA PRO A 95 -55.71 1.69 -11.26
C PRO A 95 -54.89 2.37 -10.17
N GLU A 96 -55.29 3.59 -9.80
CA GLU A 96 -54.58 4.42 -8.83
C GLU A 96 -54.41 3.71 -7.47
N GLU A 97 -55.46 3.05 -6.98
CA GLU A 97 -55.43 2.31 -5.71
C GLU A 97 -54.47 1.11 -5.76
N ALA A 98 -54.33 0.48 -6.93
CA ALA A 98 -53.39 -0.62 -7.12
C ALA A 98 -51.94 -0.12 -7.16
N ALA A 99 -51.69 1.01 -7.81
CA ALA A 99 -50.39 1.67 -7.80
C ALA A 99 -50.00 2.10 -6.37
N GLN A 100 -50.95 2.66 -5.61
CA GLN A 100 -50.76 3.03 -4.21
C GLN A 100 -50.37 1.81 -3.36
N GLY A 101 -51.12 0.71 -3.43
CA GLY A 101 -50.82 -0.51 -2.67
C GLY A 101 -49.48 -1.15 -3.03
N LEU A 102 -49.06 -1.06 -4.30
CA LEU A 102 -47.72 -1.51 -4.73
C LEU A 102 -46.62 -0.63 -4.11
N MET A 103 -46.80 0.70 -4.15
CA MET A 103 -45.89 1.66 -3.54
C MET A 103 -45.77 1.48 -2.03
N GLU A 104 -46.88 1.23 -1.32
CA GLU A 104 -46.89 0.91 0.11
C GLU A 104 -46.10 -0.37 0.39
N GLY A 105 -46.26 -1.40 -0.45
CA GLY A 105 -45.48 -2.64 -0.37
C GLY A 105 -43.97 -2.42 -0.56
N MET A 106 -43.60 -1.52 -1.49
CA MET A 106 -42.19 -1.14 -1.71
C MET A 106 -41.62 -0.30 -0.56
N GLN A 107 -42.41 0.60 0.02
CA GLN A 107 -42.00 1.41 1.18
C GLN A 107 -41.78 0.56 2.43
N GLY A 108 -42.60 -0.49 2.60
CA GLY A 108 -42.48 -1.45 3.68
C GLY A 108 -42.63 -0.77 5.05
N ASN A 109 -41.59 -0.84 5.88
CA ASN A 109 -41.61 -0.25 7.23
C ASN A 109 -41.05 1.19 7.30
N GLY A 110 -40.74 1.81 6.16
CA GLY A 110 -40.24 3.18 6.10
C GLY A 110 -38.77 3.37 6.53
N GLN A 111 -38.03 2.32 6.91
CA GLN A 111 -36.66 2.46 7.43
C GLN A 111 -35.60 2.69 6.34
N ARG A 112 -35.86 2.23 5.12
CA ARG A 112 -34.98 2.43 3.96
C ARG A 112 -35.59 3.43 3.00
N LEU A 113 -36.88 3.29 2.70
CA LEU A 113 -37.59 4.16 1.79
C LEU A 113 -38.51 5.08 2.58
N THR A 114 -38.23 6.38 2.57
CA THR A 114 -38.99 7.39 3.31
C THR A 114 -40.24 7.83 2.56
N TRP A 115 -40.20 7.81 1.23
CA TRP A 115 -41.31 8.21 0.39
C TRP A 115 -41.20 7.57 -0.99
N ILE A 116 -42.33 7.22 -1.59
CA ILE A 116 -42.43 6.81 -2.99
C ILE A 116 -43.78 7.29 -3.54
N GLY A 117 -43.75 7.87 -4.73
CA GLY A 117 -44.95 8.45 -5.32
C GLY A 117 -44.85 8.70 -6.82
N TYR A 118 -46.00 8.93 -7.41
CA TYR A 118 -46.21 9.25 -8.81
C TYR A 118 -46.83 10.64 -8.95
N ALA A 119 -46.19 11.50 -9.72
CA ALA A 119 -46.68 12.83 -10.06
C ALA A 119 -46.98 12.95 -11.56
N ASP A 120 -48.03 13.69 -11.90
CA ASP A 120 -48.40 13.97 -13.29
C ASP A 120 -47.41 14.93 -13.99
N THR A 121 -47.69 15.28 -15.24
CA THR A 121 -46.85 16.20 -16.04
C THR A 121 -46.78 17.62 -15.49
N ASP A 122 -47.77 18.04 -14.72
CA ASP A 122 -47.81 19.36 -14.06
C ASP A 122 -47.07 19.34 -12.71
N GLY A 123 -46.66 18.15 -12.26
CA GLY A 123 -45.96 17.94 -11.00
C GLY A 123 -46.91 17.88 -9.81
N THR A 124 -48.17 17.55 -10.00
CA THR A 124 -49.10 17.22 -8.91
C THR A 124 -48.94 15.75 -8.56
N VAL A 125 -48.71 15.43 -7.28
CA VAL A 125 -48.67 14.03 -6.83
C VAL A 125 -50.07 13.45 -6.91
N LEU A 126 -50.25 12.42 -7.76
CA LEU A 126 -51.51 11.72 -7.92
C LEU A 126 -51.65 10.63 -6.86
N SER A 127 -50.67 9.75 -6.78
CA SER A 127 -50.65 8.66 -5.80
C SER A 127 -49.30 8.52 -5.13
N ALA A 128 -49.30 8.19 -3.85
CA ALA A 128 -48.09 7.91 -3.07
C ALA A 128 -48.37 6.91 -1.96
N ALA A 129 -47.33 6.21 -1.51
CA ALA A 129 -47.45 5.38 -0.32
C ALA A 129 -47.93 6.20 0.90
N ASP A 130 -48.82 5.62 1.70
CA ASP A 130 -49.48 6.26 2.84
C ASP A 130 -50.19 7.59 2.49
N GLN A 131 -50.58 7.79 1.22
CA GLN A 131 -51.17 9.03 0.69
C GLN A 131 -50.28 10.26 0.90
N MET A 132 -48.98 10.04 1.05
CA MET A 132 -48.06 11.08 1.47
C MET A 132 -47.79 12.05 0.32
N LEU A 133 -48.17 13.33 0.53
CA LEU A 133 -48.06 14.43 -0.42
C LEU A 133 -49.05 14.39 -1.59
N GLU A 134 -50.06 13.52 -1.58
CA GLU A 134 -51.09 13.52 -2.61
C GLU A 134 -51.77 14.89 -2.73
N GLY A 135 -51.93 15.36 -3.97
CA GLY A 135 -52.44 16.70 -4.30
C GLY A 135 -51.45 17.85 -4.10
N GLU A 136 -50.26 17.62 -3.55
CA GLU A 136 -49.22 18.64 -3.42
C GLU A 136 -48.40 18.78 -4.71
N SER A 137 -47.86 19.98 -4.93
CA SER A 137 -46.99 20.24 -6.09
C SER A 137 -45.52 19.95 -5.79
N VAL A 138 -44.88 19.20 -6.69
CA VAL A 138 -43.45 18.87 -6.71
C VAL A 138 -42.75 19.41 -7.96
N ALA A 139 -43.43 20.26 -8.76
CA ALA A 139 -42.95 20.76 -10.05
C ALA A 139 -41.56 21.44 -10.00
N GLU A 140 -41.25 22.10 -8.88
CA GLU A 140 -39.97 22.80 -8.69
C GLU A 140 -38.83 21.88 -8.21
N ARG A 141 -39.15 20.63 -7.81
CA ARG A 141 -38.17 19.71 -7.23
C ARG A 141 -37.16 19.23 -8.28
N PRO A 142 -35.85 19.16 -7.93
CA PRO A 142 -34.82 18.70 -8.85
C PRO A 142 -35.11 17.30 -9.41
N TRP A 143 -35.55 16.36 -8.57
CA TRP A 143 -35.87 15.00 -8.99
C TRP A 143 -37.01 14.98 -10.01
N PHE A 144 -38.05 15.80 -9.85
CA PHE A 144 -39.17 15.84 -10.79
C PHE A 144 -38.72 16.39 -12.15
N ARG A 145 -38.07 17.57 -12.14
CA ARG A 145 -37.60 18.24 -13.36
C ARG A 145 -36.58 17.42 -14.15
N ASN A 146 -35.71 16.68 -13.45
CA ASN A 146 -34.71 15.84 -14.11
C ASN A 146 -35.29 14.46 -14.49
N GLY A 147 -36.20 13.91 -13.68
CA GLY A 147 -36.94 12.68 -13.97
C GLY A 147 -37.75 12.78 -15.26
N MET A 148 -38.44 13.91 -15.48
CA MET A 148 -39.17 14.19 -16.74
C MET A 148 -38.28 14.09 -18.00
N ARG A 149 -36.97 14.31 -17.87
CA ARG A 149 -36.03 14.28 -19.01
C ARG A 149 -35.50 12.88 -19.35
N GLY A 150 -35.71 11.88 -18.49
CA GLY A 150 -35.28 10.52 -18.75
C GLY A 150 -35.06 9.66 -17.52
N GLY A 151 -34.50 10.24 -16.45
CA GLY A 151 -34.12 9.50 -15.26
C GLY A 151 -33.06 10.27 -14.47
N PHE A 152 -33.15 10.24 -13.14
CA PHE A 152 -32.28 11.03 -12.29
C PHE A 152 -31.98 10.34 -10.96
N ALA A 153 -30.73 10.46 -10.55
CA ALA A 153 -30.21 10.01 -9.27
C ALA A 153 -29.54 11.22 -8.59
N GLY A 154 -30.18 11.74 -7.53
CA GLY A 154 -29.78 12.97 -6.85
C GLY A 154 -28.80 12.73 -5.72
N ASP A 155 -27.87 13.66 -5.50
CA ASP A 155 -26.99 13.64 -4.32
C ASP A 155 -27.80 13.81 -3.03
N VAL A 156 -27.18 13.48 -1.88
CA VAL A 156 -27.81 13.62 -0.58
C VAL A 156 -28.22 15.07 -0.30
N HIS A 157 -29.45 15.25 0.16
CA HIS A 157 -29.94 16.55 0.59
C HIS A 157 -30.87 16.43 1.80
N GLU A 158 -31.06 17.55 2.51
CA GLU A 158 -32.02 17.64 3.60
C GLU A 158 -33.44 17.88 3.07
N SER A 159 -34.45 17.29 3.71
CA SER A 159 -35.85 17.47 3.34
C SER A 159 -36.72 17.87 4.53
N LEU A 160 -36.91 19.17 4.71
CA LEU A 160 -37.82 19.71 5.73
C LEU A 160 -39.28 19.35 5.50
N LEU A 161 -39.69 19.17 4.24
CA LEU A 161 -41.08 18.87 3.90
C LEU A 161 -41.47 17.46 4.36
N LEU A 162 -40.62 16.46 4.11
CA LEU A 162 -40.87 15.10 4.57
C LEU A 162 -40.65 14.96 6.07
N THR A 163 -39.65 15.67 6.64
CA THR A 163 -39.44 15.74 8.09
C THR A 163 -40.71 16.18 8.85
N ARG A 164 -41.54 17.06 8.26
CA ARG A 164 -42.81 17.51 8.88
C ARG A 164 -43.97 16.53 8.70
N ARG A 165 -43.85 15.54 7.82
CA ARG A 165 -44.91 14.59 7.44
C ARG A 165 -44.63 13.16 7.93
N THR A 166 -43.48 12.94 8.57
CA THR A 166 -43.04 11.62 9.07
C THR A 166 -42.53 11.72 10.49
N ASP A 167 -42.65 10.63 11.26
CA ASP A 167 -42.04 10.52 12.60
C ASP A 167 -40.52 10.24 12.57
N ALA A 168 -39.93 10.12 11.37
CA ALA A 168 -38.55 9.68 11.18
C ALA A 168 -37.50 10.78 11.43
N GLY A 169 -37.90 12.04 11.61
CA GLY A 169 -36.97 13.16 11.83
C GLY A 169 -37.58 14.28 12.68
N THR A 170 -36.75 15.27 13.02
CA THR A 170 -37.21 16.47 13.75
C THR A 170 -36.85 17.73 12.97
N PRO A 171 -37.57 18.85 13.14
CA PRO A 171 -37.23 20.10 12.45
C PRO A 171 -35.78 20.57 12.68
N ASP A 172 -35.19 20.24 13.82
CA ASP A 172 -33.80 20.57 14.18
C ASP A 172 -32.77 19.58 13.62
N GLU A 173 -33.20 18.37 13.24
CA GLU A 173 -32.38 17.35 12.58
C GLU A 173 -33.15 16.79 11.37
N PRO A 174 -33.12 17.51 10.24
CA PRO A 174 -33.91 17.14 9.06
C PRO A 174 -33.47 15.79 8.49
N LEU A 175 -34.43 15.07 7.93
CA LEU A 175 -34.14 13.86 7.17
C LEU A 175 -33.18 14.15 6.02
N ARG A 176 -32.15 13.30 5.90
CA ARG A 176 -31.21 13.28 4.80
C ARG A 176 -31.63 12.21 3.81
N LEU A 177 -31.93 12.62 2.59
CA LEU A 177 -32.54 11.75 1.59
C LEU A 177 -31.70 11.70 0.33
N LEU A 178 -31.86 10.58 -0.37
CA LEU A 178 -31.34 10.32 -1.69
C LEU A 178 -32.51 10.13 -2.65
N ASP A 179 -32.48 10.83 -3.78
CA ASP A 179 -33.58 10.80 -4.73
C ASP A 179 -33.28 9.92 -5.93
N LEU A 180 -34.20 9.01 -6.26
CA LEU A 180 -34.25 8.33 -7.56
C LEU A 180 -35.57 8.69 -8.24
N SER A 181 -35.53 8.98 -9.54
CA SER A 181 -36.74 9.30 -10.31
C SER A 181 -36.67 8.82 -11.75
N ARG A 182 -37.80 8.41 -12.31
CA ARG A 182 -37.95 7.96 -13.70
C ARG A 182 -39.24 8.49 -14.31
N PRO A 183 -39.23 8.80 -15.61
CA PRO A 183 -40.44 9.21 -16.32
C PRO A 183 -41.34 8.00 -16.51
N VAL A 184 -42.62 8.21 -16.27
CA VAL A 184 -43.69 7.29 -16.63
C VAL A 184 -44.09 7.59 -18.06
N ARG A 185 -44.19 6.55 -18.89
CA ARG A 185 -44.52 6.70 -20.32
C ARG A 185 -45.76 5.91 -20.67
N ASP A 186 -46.61 6.46 -21.52
CA ASP A 186 -47.76 5.75 -22.06
C ASP A 186 -47.38 4.75 -23.17
N ALA A 187 -48.39 4.11 -23.76
CA ALA A 187 -48.20 3.16 -24.87
C ALA A 187 -47.66 3.81 -26.16
N GLN A 188 -47.76 5.15 -26.28
CA GLN A 188 -47.22 5.95 -27.38
C GLN A 188 -45.78 6.43 -27.10
N ASN A 189 -45.23 6.06 -25.93
CA ASN A 189 -43.92 6.46 -25.42
C ASN A 189 -43.82 7.95 -25.02
N ASP A 190 -44.96 8.63 -24.88
CA ASP A 190 -45.05 9.99 -24.39
C ASP A 190 -44.93 10.01 -22.86
N VAL A 191 -44.23 11.01 -22.32
CA VAL A 191 -44.05 11.14 -20.86
C VAL A 191 -45.34 11.67 -20.25
N ILE A 192 -45.98 10.88 -19.39
CA ILE A 192 -47.25 11.22 -18.72
C ILE A 192 -47.07 11.58 -17.23
N GLY A 193 -45.85 11.49 -16.71
CA GLY A 193 -45.52 11.87 -15.35
C GLY A 193 -44.16 11.35 -14.92
N VAL A 194 -43.89 11.40 -13.61
CA VAL A 194 -42.65 10.91 -12.98
C VAL A 194 -42.99 10.09 -11.76
N VAL A 195 -42.38 8.91 -11.66
CA VAL A 195 -42.31 8.17 -10.40
C VAL A 195 -40.99 8.46 -9.73
N ALA A 196 -41.01 8.63 -8.42
CA ALA A 196 -39.81 8.88 -7.64
C ALA A 196 -39.88 8.19 -6.29
N MET A 197 -38.68 7.92 -5.76
CA MET A 197 -38.48 7.30 -4.47
C MET A 197 -37.38 8.07 -3.72
N HIS A 198 -37.60 8.31 -2.43
CA HIS A 198 -36.65 8.96 -1.55
C HIS A 198 -36.13 7.97 -0.52
N ILE A 199 -34.84 7.69 -0.57
CA ILE A 199 -34.18 6.70 0.27
C ILE A 199 -33.54 7.42 1.47
N ASP A 200 -33.73 6.88 2.67
CA ASP A 200 -33.07 7.33 3.89
C ASP A 200 -31.55 7.19 3.73
N PHE A 201 -30.82 8.30 3.82
CA PHE A 201 -29.38 8.26 3.62
C PHE A 201 -28.63 7.56 4.77
N GLY A 202 -29.24 7.48 5.96
CA GLY A 202 -28.70 6.70 7.08
C GLY A 202 -28.59 5.21 6.75
N TRP A 203 -29.44 4.67 5.88
CA TRP A 203 -29.25 3.31 5.34
C TRP A 203 -27.94 3.19 4.56
N ALA A 204 -27.60 4.14 3.70
CA ALA A 204 -26.36 4.11 2.91
C ALA A 204 -25.12 4.21 3.82
N GLU A 205 -25.20 5.02 4.88
CA GLU A 205 -24.16 5.11 5.91
C GLU A 205 -23.91 3.76 6.59
N ARG A 206 -24.99 3.08 7.02
CA ARG A 206 -24.91 1.74 7.64
C ARG A 206 -24.37 0.71 6.65
N ALA A 207 -24.92 0.64 5.44
CA ALA A 207 -24.53 -0.32 4.41
C ALA A 207 -23.04 -0.20 4.04
N LEU A 208 -22.54 1.03 3.85
CA LEU A 208 -21.12 1.25 3.57
C LEU A 208 -20.25 0.88 4.77
N SER A 209 -20.65 1.26 5.99
CA SER A 209 -19.88 0.95 7.21
C SER A 209 -19.77 -0.56 7.46
N GLU A 210 -20.85 -1.31 7.24
CA GLU A 210 -20.86 -2.77 7.35
C GLU A 210 -20.01 -3.45 6.28
N THR A 211 -20.08 -2.95 5.04
CA THR A 211 -19.27 -3.43 3.92
C THR A 211 -17.78 -3.15 4.16
N ALA A 212 -17.43 -1.93 4.56
CA ALA A 212 -16.07 -1.51 4.88
C ALA A 212 -15.47 -2.36 6.02
N ARG A 213 -16.24 -2.60 7.09
CA ARG A 213 -15.85 -3.51 8.18
C ARG A 213 -15.59 -4.93 7.70
N THR A 214 -16.45 -5.46 6.82
CA THR A 214 -16.30 -6.81 6.24
C THR A 214 -15.06 -6.93 5.37
N LEU A 215 -14.75 -5.88 4.61
CA LEU A 215 -13.56 -5.80 3.77
C LEU A 215 -12.31 -5.40 4.57
N GLY A 216 -12.46 -5.03 5.84
CA GLY A 216 -11.38 -4.60 6.71
C GLY A 216 -10.68 -3.35 6.19
N ILE A 217 -11.44 -2.34 5.76
CA ILE A 217 -10.96 -1.00 5.38
C ILE A 217 -11.80 0.06 6.09
N ASP A 218 -11.26 1.28 6.19
CA ASP A 218 -12.13 2.44 6.39
C ASP A 218 -12.50 3.03 5.04
N ALA A 219 -13.76 3.42 4.86
CA ALA A 219 -14.31 3.94 3.62
C ALA A 219 -15.01 5.29 3.83
N TYR A 220 -14.82 6.18 2.87
CA TYR A 220 -15.38 7.53 2.85
C TYR A 220 -16.08 7.76 1.51
N LEU A 221 -17.34 8.17 1.56
CA LEU A 221 -18.10 8.57 0.37
C LEU A 221 -18.03 10.09 0.24
N ILE A 222 -17.71 10.57 -0.95
CA ILE A 222 -17.46 11.99 -1.24
C ILE A 222 -18.48 12.44 -2.28
N SER A 223 -19.24 13.49 -1.95
CA SER A 223 -20.19 14.12 -2.87
C SER A 223 -19.50 14.87 -4.02
N PRO A 224 -20.22 15.24 -5.09
CA PRO A 224 -19.64 15.94 -6.24
C PRO A 224 -18.98 17.28 -5.86
N ASN A 225 -19.44 17.92 -4.79
CA ASN A 225 -18.89 19.17 -4.23
C ASN A 225 -17.64 18.96 -3.35
N GLY A 226 -17.15 17.72 -3.19
CA GLY A 226 -15.93 17.41 -2.45
C GLY A 226 -16.10 17.24 -0.94
N LYS A 227 -17.34 17.21 -0.43
CA LYS A 227 -17.64 16.97 0.99
C LYS A 227 -17.70 15.47 1.28
N VAL A 228 -17.15 15.05 2.43
CA VAL A 228 -17.36 13.69 2.94
C VAL A 228 -18.79 13.58 3.47
N ILE A 229 -19.59 12.71 2.85
CA ILE A 229 -21.01 12.48 3.18
C ILE A 229 -21.24 11.17 3.95
N VAL A 230 -20.33 10.20 3.82
CA VAL A 230 -20.30 8.98 4.65
C VAL A 230 -18.87 8.74 5.11
N SER A 231 -18.71 8.26 6.33
CA SER A 231 -17.46 7.74 6.87
C SER A 231 -17.77 6.49 7.71
N SER A 232 -17.00 5.42 7.50
CA SER A 232 -17.15 4.18 8.27
C SER A 232 -16.50 4.24 9.67
N ASP A 233 -15.57 5.17 9.89
CA ASP A 233 -14.84 5.35 11.15
C ASP A 233 -15.38 6.50 12.02
N GLY A 234 -16.38 7.23 11.53
CA GLY A 234 -16.95 8.43 12.15
C GLY A 234 -16.16 9.72 11.89
N GLY A 235 -14.97 9.65 11.30
CA GLY A 235 -14.15 10.81 10.95
C GLY A 235 -14.70 11.58 9.75
N ARG A 236 -14.60 12.92 9.77
CA ARG A 236 -15.02 13.77 8.64
C ARG A 236 -13.87 14.68 8.20
N PRO A 237 -12.81 14.12 7.59
CA PRO A 237 -11.68 14.91 7.12
C PRO A 237 -12.09 15.82 5.96
N SER A 238 -11.35 16.91 5.81
CA SER A 238 -11.55 17.92 4.77
C SER A 238 -10.41 17.93 3.74
N ALA A 239 -10.65 18.52 2.58
CA ALA A 239 -9.62 18.77 1.57
C ALA A 239 -8.52 19.75 2.02
N ALA A 240 -8.73 20.47 3.13
CA ALA A 240 -7.68 21.27 3.76
C ALA A 240 -6.66 20.36 4.47
N GLU A 241 -7.13 19.26 5.06
CA GLU A 241 -6.31 18.33 5.86
C GLU A 241 -5.64 17.25 4.99
N LEU A 242 -6.35 16.74 3.97
CA LEU A 242 -5.88 15.61 3.15
C LEU A 242 -5.66 15.98 1.68
N GLU A 243 -4.53 15.56 1.13
CA GLU A 243 -4.15 15.76 -0.28
C GLU A 243 -4.99 14.89 -1.22
N ILE A 244 -5.29 13.65 -0.84
CA ILE A 244 -6.17 12.77 -1.61
C ILE A 244 -7.55 13.42 -1.84
N LEU A 245 -8.13 14.06 -0.81
CA LEU A 245 -9.41 14.78 -0.95
C LEU A 245 -9.28 16.04 -1.81
N ARG A 246 -8.18 16.77 -1.67
CA ARG A 246 -7.90 17.98 -2.47
C ARG A 246 -7.72 17.65 -3.95
N SER A 247 -7.16 16.49 -4.25
CA SER A 247 -6.87 16.04 -5.61
C SER A 247 -8.09 15.39 -6.28
N ALA A 248 -9.14 15.05 -5.53
CA ALA A 248 -10.34 14.37 -6.02
C ALA A 248 -11.01 15.01 -7.24
N PRO A 249 -11.12 16.36 -7.35
CA PRO A 249 -11.72 16.98 -8.54
C PRO A 249 -10.85 16.84 -9.80
N SER A 250 -9.53 16.88 -9.62
CA SER A 250 -8.55 16.85 -10.72
C SER A 250 -8.14 15.44 -11.16
N GLY A 251 -8.33 14.44 -10.28
CA GLY A 251 -7.81 13.08 -10.48
C GLY A 251 -6.27 12.98 -10.45
N ALA A 252 -5.57 14.04 -10.01
CA ALA A 252 -4.10 14.08 -10.03
C ALA A 252 -3.44 13.05 -9.10
N LEU A 253 -4.08 12.76 -7.97
CA LEU A 253 -3.66 11.73 -7.02
C LEU A 253 -4.80 10.74 -6.82
N THR A 254 -4.52 9.47 -7.10
CA THR A 254 -5.50 8.38 -6.95
C THR A 254 -5.12 7.39 -5.86
N ALA A 255 -3.89 7.47 -5.33
CA ALA A 255 -3.44 6.70 -4.18
C ALA A 255 -2.18 7.30 -3.56
N GLY A 256 -1.99 7.14 -2.25
CA GLY A 256 -0.81 7.62 -1.57
C GLY A 256 -0.83 7.36 -0.07
N ARG A 257 0.33 7.61 0.56
CA ARG A 257 0.47 7.61 2.01
C ARG A 257 0.33 9.02 2.54
N GLU A 258 -0.54 9.21 3.52
CA GLU A 258 -0.76 10.49 4.18
C GLU A 258 -0.98 10.27 5.68
N THR A 259 -0.65 11.27 6.49
CA THR A 259 -0.98 11.30 7.91
C THR A 259 -2.37 11.90 8.08
N TRP A 260 -3.26 11.18 8.76
CA TRP A 260 -4.65 11.58 8.93
C TRP A 260 -4.85 12.44 10.20
N PRO A 261 -6.02 13.08 10.39
CA PRO A 261 -6.28 13.93 11.56
C PRO A 261 -6.15 13.22 12.92
N ASP A 262 -6.20 11.89 12.93
CA ASP A 262 -5.94 11.02 14.08
C ASP A 262 -4.44 10.88 14.44
N GLY A 263 -3.55 11.45 13.60
CA GLY A 263 -2.10 11.41 13.77
C GLY A 263 -1.45 10.11 13.30
N GLN A 264 -2.20 9.19 12.69
CA GLN A 264 -1.69 7.93 12.17
C GLN A 264 -1.46 7.99 10.66
N ASP A 265 -0.49 7.23 10.16
CA ASP A 265 -0.21 7.11 8.74
C ASP A 265 -1.09 6.05 8.11
N TYR A 266 -1.77 6.41 7.02
CA TYR A 266 -2.58 5.49 6.24
C TYR A 266 -2.15 5.50 4.79
N PHE A 267 -2.33 4.36 4.13
CA PHE A 267 -2.33 4.28 2.68
C PHE A 267 -3.78 4.39 2.21
N ALA A 268 -4.08 5.41 1.41
CA ALA A 268 -5.42 5.70 0.92
C ALA A 268 -5.46 5.60 -0.60
N THR A 269 -6.59 5.13 -1.14
CA THR A 269 -6.85 5.03 -2.57
C THR A 269 -8.22 5.61 -2.89
N MET A 270 -8.31 6.31 -4.01
CA MET A 270 -9.53 6.88 -4.53
C MET A 270 -10.11 6.05 -5.68
N VAL A 271 -11.41 5.79 -5.58
CA VAL A 271 -12.27 5.27 -6.63
C VAL A 271 -13.04 6.45 -7.24
N PRO A 272 -12.84 6.74 -8.53
CA PRO A 272 -13.29 7.98 -9.16
C PRO A 272 -14.81 8.04 -9.40
N SER A 273 -15.51 6.92 -9.33
CA SER A 273 -16.96 6.86 -9.53
C SER A 273 -17.58 5.70 -8.77
N VAL A 274 -18.69 5.98 -8.08
CA VAL A 274 -19.57 4.96 -7.49
C VAL A 274 -20.79 4.79 -8.42
N GLY A 275 -20.84 3.70 -9.17
CA GLY A 275 -21.90 3.43 -10.14
C GLY A 275 -21.91 1.97 -10.61
N TYR A 276 -23.06 1.51 -11.10
CA TYR A 276 -23.24 0.14 -11.58
C TYR A 276 -24.35 0.08 -12.63
N GLY A 277 -24.17 -0.72 -13.68
CA GLY A 277 -25.19 -0.92 -14.72
C GLY A 277 -25.57 0.38 -15.43
N ASP A 278 -26.88 0.60 -15.56
CA ASP A 278 -27.49 1.81 -16.16
C ASP A 278 -27.91 2.85 -15.12
N LEU A 279 -27.56 2.66 -13.83
CA LEU A 279 -27.88 3.61 -12.76
C LEU A 279 -27.26 4.99 -13.09
N PRO A 280 -28.06 6.08 -13.09
CA PRO A 280 -27.53 7.42 -13.32
C PRO A 280 -26.46 7.79 -12.28
N SER A 281 -25.44 8.54 -12.70
CA SER A 281 -24.34 8.89 -11.81
C SER A 281 -24.75 9.94 -10.78
N PHE A 282 -24.53 9.62 -9.51
CA PHE A 282 -24.59 10.61 -8.41
C PHE A 282 -23.39 11.57 -8.41
N GLY A 283 -22.36 11.33 -9.23
CA GLY A 283 -21.08 12.05 -9.18
C GLY A 283 -20.24 11.75 -7.93
N TRP A 284 -20.60 10.71 -7.19
CA TRP A 284 -19.89 10.29 -5.99
C TRP A 284 -18.54 9.65 -6.29
N ARG A 285 -17.61 9.90 -5.38
CA ARG A 285 -16.29 9.25 -5.33
C ARG A 285 -16.17 8.52 -4.00
N MET A 286 -15.33 7.50 -3.96
CA MET A 286 -15.02 6.79 -2.73
C MET A 286 -13.54 6.86 -2.44
N VAL A 287 -13.17 7.06 -1.18
CA VAL A 287 -11.81 6.87 -0.70
C VAL A 287 -11.83 5.73 0.30
N GLY A 288 -10.99 4.73 0.10
CA GLY A 288 -10.71 3.74 1.15
C GLY A 288 -9.30 3.94 1.70
N ARG A 289 -9.09 3.54 2.94
CA ARG A 289 -7.78 3.55 3.58
C ARG A 289 -7.49 2.29 4.39
N LEU A 290 -6.20 2.00 4.53
CA LEU A 290 -5.65 1.03 5.47
C LEU A 290 -4.50 1.66 6.27
N PRO A 291 -4.31 1.31 7.55
CA PRO A 291 -3.11 1.70 8.27
C PRO A 291 -1.86 1.32 7.48
N ALA A 292 -0.90 2.23 7.37
CA ALA A 292 0.34 2.01 6.59
C ALA A 292 1.17 0.82 7.13
N ASP A 293 0.89 0.39 8.36
CA ASP A 293 1.58 -0.69 9.07
C ASP A 293 0.84 -2.03 9.03
N SER A 294 -0.34 -2.13 8.40
CA SER A 294 -1.18 -3.35 8.40
C SER A 294 -0.45 -4.60 7.92
N PHE A 295 0.46 -4.50 6.96
CA PHE A 295 1.24 -5.63 6.46
C PHE A 295 2.65 -5.72 7.06
N ARG A 296 3.08 -4.73 7.85
CA ARG A 296 4.46 -4.65 8.37
C ARG A 296 4.78 -5.80 9.33
N ALA A 297 3.83 -6.19 10.18
CA ALA A 297 4.04 -7.29 11.15
C ALA A 297 4.21 -8.66 10.47
N GLY A 298 3.44 -8.96 9.42
CA GLY A 298 3.62 -10.20 8.64
C GLY A 298 4.94 -10.22 7.86
N LEU A 299 5.44 -9.05 7.48
CA LEU A 299 6.69 -8.90 6.72
C LEU A 299 7.94 -8.74 7.60
N SER A 300 7.81 -8.40 8.88
CA SER A 300 8.96 -8.29 9.78
C SER A 300 9.65 -9.64 10.01
N ASP A 301 8.91 -10.74 9.97
CA ASP A 301 9.47 -12.10 10.04
C ASP A 301 10.38 -12.42 8.85
N LEU A 302 10.00 -11.95 7.65
CA LEU A 302 10.84 -12.09 6.47
C LEU A 302 12.12 -11.25 6.59
N ARG A 303 12.03 -10.04 7.14
CA ARG A 303 13.22 -9.21 7.44
C ARG A 303 14.13 -9.90 8.46
N GLY A 304 13.58 -10.46 9.54
CA GLY A 304 14.34 -11.23 10.53
C GLY A 304 15.06 -12.42 9.91
N THR A 305 14.36 -13.20 9.10
CA THR A 305 14.92 -14.37 8.40
C THR A 305 16.03 -13.98 7.42
N LEU A 306 15.85 -12.89 6.66
CA LEU A 306 16.82 -12.41 5.69
C LEU A 306 18.06 -11.80 6.36
N THR A 307 17.88 -11.04 7.44
CA THR A 307 19.00 -10.52 8.24
C THR A 307 19.79 -11.64 8.92
N LEU A 308 19.11 -12.67 9.45
CA LEU A 308 19.77 -13.84 10.00
C LEU A 308 20.55 -14.61 8.92
N GLY A 309 19.96 -14.82 7.74
CA GLY A 309 20.63 -15.46 6.60
C GLY A 309 21.86 -14.69 6.13
N ALA A 310 21.75 -13.35 6.01
CA ALA A 310 22.87 -12.49 5.63
C ALA A 310 23.99 -12.52 6.68
N THR A 311 23.64 -12.48 7.97
CA THR A 311 24.59 -12.60 9.08
C THR A 311 25.27 -13.98 9.08
N GLY A 312 24.51 -15.04 8.81
CA GLY A 312 25.04 -16.40 8.65
C GLY A 312 26.04 -16.51 7.50
N LEU A 313 25.76 -15.89 6.35
CA LEU A 313 26.68 -15.85 5.21
C LEU A 313 27.99 -15.12 5.56
N VAL A 314 27.91 -13.99 6.27
CA VAL A 314 29.10 -13.27 6.75
C VAL A 314 29.91 -14.11 7.73
N ALA A 315 29.25 -14.81 8.66
CA ALA A 315 29.91 -15.70 9.62
C ALA A 315 30.62 -16.86 8.91
N ILE A 316 29.99 -17.45 7.88
CA ILE A 316 30.57 -18.50 7.04
C ILE A 316 31.81 -17.97 6.30
N LEU A 317 31.73 -16.80 5.66
CA LEU A 317 32.87 -16.19 4.98
C LEU A 317 34.02 -15.89 5.94
N ALA A 318 33.72 -15.38 7.14
CA ALA A 318 34.72 -15.13 8.17
C ALA A 318 35.40 -16.44 8.64
N LEU A 319 34.61 -17.51 8.81
CA LEU A 319 35.13 -18.83 9.17
C LEU A 319 36.06 -19.38 8.09
N PHE A 320 35.62 -19.41 6.82
CA PHE A 320 36.43 -19.88 5.69
C PHE A 320 37.70 -19.06 5.49
N THR A 321 37.63 -17.74 5.68
CA THR A 321 38.81 -16.85 5.62
C THR A 321 39.79 -17.17 6.73
N THR A 322 39.29 -17.38 7.94
CA THR A 322 40.13 -17.74 9.09
C THR A 322 40.83 -19.07 8.84
N ILE A 323 40.10 -20.09 8.37
CA ILE A 323 40.66 -21.39 7.99
C ILE A 323 41.72 -21.22 6.88
N PHE A 324 41.42 -20.42 5.84
CA PHE A 324 42.35 -20.16 4.74
C PHE A 324 43.65 -19.48 5.23
N VAL A 325 43.54 -18.47 6.10
CA VAL A 325 44.70 -17.78 6.66
C VAL A 325 45.55 -18.69 7.54
N LEU A 326 44.92 -19.56 8.33
CA LEU A 326 45.60 -20.52 9.20
C LEU A 326 46.33 -21.60 8.39
N ILE A 327 45.70 -22.14 7.34
CA ILE A 327 46.26 -23.25 6.55
C ILE A 327 47.28 -22.77 5.53
N PHE A 328 47.05 -21.64 4.85
CA PHE A 328 47.85 -21.21 3.71
C PHE A 328 48.79 -20.04 4.04
N VAL A 329 48.28 -19.00 4.69
CA VAL A 329 49.02 -17.72 4.80
C VAL A 329 50.02 -17.72 5.96
N ARG A 330 49.63 -18.25 7.13
CA ARG A 330 50.53 -18.31 8.30
C ARG A 330 51.78 -19.16 8.07
N PRO A 331 51.72 -20.36 7.47
CA PRO A 331 52.92 -21.16 7.23
C PRO A 331 53.90 -20.49 6.26
N ILE A 332 53.39 -19.79 5.24
CA ILE A 332 54.25 -19.02 4.32
C ILE A 332 54.94 -17.87 5.06
N GLY A 333 54.23 -17.14 5.93
CA GLY A 333 54.82 -16.09 6.76
C GLY A 333 55.89 -16.65 7.72
N ALA A 334 55.65 -17.81 8.32
CA ALA A 334 56.61 -18.48 9.20
C ALA A 334 57.87 -18.96 8.44
N LEU A 335 57.72 -19.41 7.19
CA LEU A 335 58.86 -19.73 6.32
C LEU A 335 59.68 -18.49 5.97
N GLY A 336 59.03 -17.35 5.75
CA GLY A 336 59.70 -16.07 5.54
C GLY A 336 60.55 -15.66 6.75
N SER A 337 59.96 -15.66 7.96
CA SER A 337 60.69 -15.29 9.18
C SER A 337 61.80 -16.28 9.53
N LEU A 338 61.62 -17.58 9.25
CA LEU A 338 62.67 -18.58 9.39
C LEU A 338 63.84 -18.32 8.43
N SER A 339 63.54 -17.95 7.18
CA SER A 339 64.55 -17.60 6.19
C SER A 339 65.38 -16.39 6.63
N ASP A 340 64.74 -15.38 7.22
CA ASP A 340 65.43 -14.21 7.78
C ASP A 340 66.38 -14.60 8.93
N ARG A 341 65.93 -15.45 9.86
CA ARG A 341 66.76 -15.94 10.98
C ARG A 341 67.97 -16.75 10.52
N ILE A 342 67.79 -17.61 9.51
CA ILE A 342 68.89 -18.36 8.89
C ILE A 342 69.86 -17.42 8.16
N ALA A 343 69.34 -16.37 7.51
CA ALA A 343 70.16 -15.34 6.86
C ALA A 343 70.98 -14.54 7.88
N ASP A 344 70.40 -14.20 9.03
CA ASP A 344 71.06 -13.52 10.16
C ASP A 344 72.05 -14.41 10.92
N GLY A 345 72.15 -15.70 10.55
CA GLY A 345 73.18 -16.62 11.02
C GLY A 345 72.78 -17.47 12.23
N GLU A 346 71.51 -17.47 12.61
CA GLU A 346 71.00 -18.39 13.62
C GLU A 346 70.91 -19.83 13.07
N PHE A 347 71.33 -20.80 13.88
CA PHE A 347 71.16 -22.23 13.56
C PHE A 347 69.80 -22.72 14.04
N VAL A 348 68.80 -22.66 13.16
CA VAL A 348 67.44 -23.14 13.43
C VAL A 348 67.08 -24.18 12.38
N TYR A 349 66.77 -25.41 12.77
CA TYR A 349 66.36 -26.42 11.78
C TYR A 349 64.94 -26.10 11.27
N PRO A 350 64.71 -26.05 9.96
CA PRO A 350 63.38 -25.75 9.43
C PRO A 350 62.36 -26.82 9.83
N PRO A 351 61.22 -26.45 10.43
CA PRO A 351 60.14 -27.41 10.66
C PRO A 351 59.54 -27.85 9.32
N GLU A 352 59.13 -29.12 9.25
CA GLU A 352 58.45 -29.67 8.07
C GLU A 352 57.01 -29.14 7.99
N PHE A 353 56.81 -28.09 7.21
CA PHE A 353 55.47 -27.55 6.95
C PHE A 353 54.78 -28.39 5.87
N GLY A 354 53.92 -29.33 6.29
CA GLY A 354 53.14 -30.20 5.39
C GLY A 354 51.82 -29.63 4.86
N GLY A 355 51.52 -28.36 5.15
CA GLY A 355 50.22 -27.76 4.82
C GLY A 355 49.95 -27.55 3.32
N THR A 356 50.99 -27.31 2.52
CA THR A 356 50.90 -27.21 1.06
C THR A 356 52.16 -27.76 0.38
N ARG A 357 52.05 -28.14 -0.89
CA ARG A 357 53.20 -28.64 -1.68
C ARG A 357 54.29 -27.58 -1.81
N GLU A 358 53.90 -26.32 -1.94
CA GLU A 358 54.77 -25.16 -2.05
C GLU A 358 55.53 -24.93 -0.73
N ALA A 359 54.85 -24.97 0.41
CA ALA A 359 55.46 -24.80 1.73
C ALA A 359 56.46 -25.93 2.03
N ALA A 360 56.09 -27.19 1.72
CA ALA A 360 56.98 -28.34 1.87
C ALA A 360 58.22 -28.23 0.97
N ARG A 361 58.04 -27.78 -0.29
CA ARG A 361 59.16 -27.58 -1.24
C ARG A 361 60.13 -26.50 -0.76
N ILE A 362 59.62 -25.40 -0.21
CA ILE A 362 60.43 -24.29 0.32
C ILE A 362 61.14 -24.71 1.61
N SER A 363 60.45 -25.35 2.56
CA SER A 363 61.07 -25.86 3.79
C SER A 363 62.20 -26.85 3.47
N GLY A 364 61.96 -27.80 2.55
CA GLY A 364 62.98 -28.74 2.11
C GLY A 364 64.16 -28.08 1.38
N ALA A 365 63.94 -26.96 0.67
CA ALA A 365 65.03 -26.20 0.05
C ALA A 365 65.89 -25.46 1.10
N LEU A 366 65.25 -24.84 2.10
CA LEU A 366 65.92 -24.18 3.22
C LEU A 366 66.76 -25.16 4.05
N ALA A 367 66.21 -26.35 4.35
CA ALA A 367 66.92 -27.38 5.10
C ALA A 367 68.20 -27.83 4.36
N ARG A 368 68.11 -28.04 3.03
CA ARG A 368 69.28 -28.39 2.20
C ARG A 368 70.33 -27.27 2.13
N LEU A 369 69.91 -26.00 2.11
CA LEU A 369 70.84 -24.86 2.10
C LEU A 369 71.59 -24.73 3.42
N GLN A 370 70.90 -24.94 4.54
CA GLN A 370 71.52 -24.89 5.86
C GLN A 370 72.47 -26.07 6.09
N ASP A 371 72.11 -27.27 5.64
CA ASP A 371 72.98 -28.45 5.71
C ASP A 371 74.30 -28.22 4.93
N ARG A 372 74.22 -27.65 3.72
CA ARG A 372 75.41 -27.24 2.95
C ARG A 372 76.27 -26.22 3.70
N ARG A 373 75.66 -25.20 4.30
CA ARG A 373 76.37 -24.16 5.05
C ARG A 373 77.05 -24.69 6.32
N VAL A 374 76.44 -25.67 7.00
CA VAL A 374 77.07 -26.36 8.15
C VAL A 374 78.27 -27.17 7.68
N ARG A 375 78.17 -27.84 6.53
CA ARG A 375 79.23 -28.65 5.94
C ARG A 375 80.44 -27.80 5.53
N ASP A 376 80.21 -26.67 4.85
CA ASP A 376 81.26 -25.72 4.44
C ASP A 376 81.99 -25.03 5.61
N ARG A 377 81.42 -25.04 6.83
CA ARG A 377 82.07 -24.50 8.05
C ARG A 377 82.88 -25.56 8.82
N ARG A 378 82.72 -26.84 8.49
CA ARG A 378 83.43 -27.96 9.15
C ARG A 378 84.68 -28.40 8.39
N GLU A 379 84.80 -28.00 7.13
CA GLU A 379 86.04 -27.98 6.34
C GLU A 379 86.77 -26.66 6.58
#